data_AF-A0A498QVP9-F1
#
_entry.id   AF-A0A498QVP9-F1
#
_cell.length_a   1.000
_cell.length_b   1.000
_cell.length_c   1.000
_cell.angle_alpha   90.00
_cell.angle_beta   90.00
_cell.angle_gamma   90.00
#
_symmetry.space_group_name_H-M   'P 1'
#
loop_
_entity.id
_entity.type
_entity.pdbx_description
1 polymer ?
#
loop_
_entity_poly.entity_id
_entity_poly.type
_entity_poly.pdbx_seq_one_letter_code
_entity_poly.pdbx_strand_id
1 'polypeptide(L)' 'MSFVIATPDMVALAAADLADIGSGLTAANAAAAVPTSGLVAAAADEVSQAIAAVFSSYAQQYQALSAQVAAVQG' A
#
# COMPACT_ATOMS: atom_id res chain seq x y z
N MET A 1 22.66 -26.43 -19.44
CA MET A 1 21.24 -26.39 -19.04
C MET A 1 21.19 -26.44 -17.53
N SER A 2 20.79 -25.37 -16.85
CA SER A 2 20.56 -25.43 -15.40
C SER A 2 19.14 -25.93 -15.16
N PHE A 3 19.00 -26.95 -14.30
CA PHE A 3 17.72 -27.39 -13.80
C PHE A 3 17.51 -26.76 -12.43
N VAL A 4 16.35 -26.11 -12.24
CA VAL A 4 15.91 -25.64 -10.92
C VAL A 4 15.09 -26.78 -10.31
N ILE A 5 15.51 -27.27 -9.14
CA ILE A 5 14.73 -28.21 -8.34
C ILE A 5 13.99 -27.39 -7.30
N ALA A 6 12.66 -27.32 -7.39
CA ALA A 6 11.80 -26.74 -6.37
C ALA A 6 11.23 -27.86 -5.50
N THR A 7 11.38 -27.74 -4.18
CA THR A 7 10.73 -28.63 -3.22
C THR A 7 9.34 -28.08 -2.90
N PRO A 8 8.25 -28.85 -3.10
CA PRO A 8 6.88 -28.36 -2.91
C PRO A 8 6.64 -27.70 -1.55
N ASP A 9 7.20 -28.27 -0.48
CA ASP A 9 7.07 -27.73 0.88
C ASP A 9 7.72 -26.34 1.02
N MET A 10 8.84 -26.08 0.35
CA MET A 10 9.49 -24.77 0.37
C MET A 10 8.70 -23.74 -0.44
N VAL A 11 8.05 -24.16 -1.52
CA VAL A 11 7.15 -23.28 -2.29
C VAL A 11 5.90 -22.94 -1.47
N ALA A 12 5.35 -23.92 -0.75
CA ALA A 12 4.21 -23.70 0.14
C ALA A 12 4.56 -22.74 1.29
N LEU A 13 5.74 -22.87 1.89
CA LEU A 13 6.21 -21.96 2.93
C LEU A 13 6.41 -20.53 2.40
N ALA A 14 7.05 -20.39 1.24
CA ALA A 14 7.21 -19.08 0.60
C ALA A 14 5.86 -18.43 0.22
N ALA A 15 4.87 -19.22 -0.18
CA ALA A 15 3.53 -18.71 -0.45
C ALA A 15 2.82 -18.24 0.83
N ALA A 16 3.00 -18.95 1.95
CA ALA A 16 2.50 -18.52 3.25
C ALA A 16 3.17 -17.21 3.71
N ASP A 17 4.50 -17.11 3.60
CA ASP A 17 5.25 -15.88 3.91
C ASP A 17 4.74 -14.69 3.06
N LEU A 18 4.48 -14.90 1.77
CA LEU A 18 3.94 -13.87 0.90
C LEU A 18 2.52 -13.44 1.32
N ALA A 19 1.67 -14.38 1.71
CA ALA A 19 0.32 -14.08 2.21
C ALA A 19 0.37 -13.25 3.50
N ASP A 20 1.28 -13.58 4.43
CA ASP A 20 1.46 -12.83 5.67
C ASP A 20 1.97 -11.40 5.41
N ILE A 21 2.94 -11.25 4.49
CA ILE A 21 3.42 -9.93 4.04
C ILE A 21 2.29 -9.12 3.40
N GLY A 22 1.52 -9.74 2.50
CA GLY A 22 0.39 -9.10 1.82
C GLY A 22 -0.66 -8.60 2.82
N SER A 23 -1.03 -9.44 3.79
CA SER A 23 -1.96 -9.08 4.87
C SER A 23 -1.46 -7.90 5.71
N GLY A 24 -0.18 -7.93 6.11
CA GLY A 24 0.46 -6.83 6.83
C GLY A 24 0.45 -5.52 6.04
N LEU A 25 0.72 -5.60 4.73
CA LEU A 25 0.70 -4.45 3.84
C LEU A 25 -0.71 -3.87 3.68
N THR A 26 -1.73 -4.70 3.52
CA THR A 26 -3.14 -4.26 3.48
C THR A 26 -3.54 -3.54 4.77
N ALA A 27 -3.19 -4.08 5.94
CA ALA A 27 -3.48 -3.46 7.22
C ALA A 27 -2.78 -2.10 7.38
N ALA A 28 -1.52 -2.00 7.00
CA ALA A 28 -0.76 -0.75 7.05
C ALA A 28 -1.35 0.33 6.11
N ASN A 29 -1.74 -0.06 4.89
CA ASN A 29 -2.38 0.85 3.94
C ASN A 29 -3.71 1.38 4.46
N ALA A 30 -4.54 0.50 5.03
CA ALA A 30 -5.82 0.89 5.62
C ALA A 30 -5.63 1.86 6.80
N ALA A 31 -4.65 1.60 7.68
CA ALA A 31 -4.32 2.49 8.79
C ALA A 31 -3.85 3.87 8.32
N ALA A 32 -3.11 3.93 7.21
CA ALA A 32 -2.60 5.18 6.64
C ALA A 32 -3.65 5.98 5.85
N ALA A 33 -4.74 5.36 5.39
CA ALA A 33 -5.69 5.97 4.45
C ALA A 33 -6.26 7.30 4.97
N VAL A 34 -6.91 7.26 6.13
CA VAL A 34 -7.55 8.44 6.74
C VAL A 34 -6.56 9.56 7.08
N PRO A 35 -5.47 9.32 7.85
CA PRO A 35 -4.57 10.39 8.27
C PRO A 35 -3.81 11.05 7.10
N THR A 36 -3.66 10.36 5.96
CA THR A 36 -2.97 10.91 4.78
C THR A 36 -3.91 11.60 3.79
N SER A 37 -5.17 11.17 3.67
CA SER A 37 -6.15 11.79 2.77
C SER A 37 -6.95 12.93 3.41
N GLY A 38 -6.93 13.03 4.74
CA GLY A 38 -7.65 14.05 5.52
C GLY A 38 -6.74 15.18 6.01
N LEU A 39 -5.69 15.52 5.27
CA LEU A 39 -4.69 16.49 5.72
C LEU A 39 -5.31 17.89 5.80
N VAL A 40 -5.18 18.53 6.96
CA VAL A 40 -5.62 19.91 7.19
C VAL A 40 -4.46 20.85 6.87
N ALA A 41 -4.76 22.00 6.26
CA ALA A 41 -3.78 23.03 6.00
C ALA A 41 -3.13 23.55 7.29
N ALA A 42 -1.81 23.75 7.25
CA ALA A 42 -1.04 24.21 8.40
C ALA A 42 -1.40 25.65 8.80
N ALA A 43 -1.81 26.47 7.83
CA ALA A 43 -2.29 27.83 8.01
C ALA A 43 -3.38 28.15 6.97
N ALA A 44 -4.03 29.31 7.13
CA ALA A 44 -5.16 29.72 6.29
C ALA A 44 -4.76 30.27 4.91
N ASP A 45 -3.47 30.47 4.66
CA ASP A 45 -2.97 30.99 3.40
C ASP A 45 -3.16 30.00 2.24
N GLU A 46 -3.18 30.54 1.04
CA GLU A 46 -3.44 29.79 -0.19
C GLU A 46 -2.37 28.73 -0.46
N VAL A 47 -1.12 28.96 -0.04
CA VAL A 47 -0.02 28.01 -0.24
C VAL A 47 -0.21 26.80 0.68
N SER A 48 -0.51 27.02 1.95
CA SER A 48 -0.82 25.95 2.92
C SER A 48 -2.02 25.11 2.48
N GLN A 49 -3.07 25.74 1.97
CA GLN A 49 -4.25 25.05 1.43
C GLN A 49 -3.91 24.23 0.19
N ALA A 50 -3.16 24.79 -0.74
CA ALA A 50 -2.73 24.09 -1.95
C ALA A 50 -1.85 22.87 -1.62
N ILE A 51 -0.93 23.01 -0.67
CA ILE A 51 -0.09 21.90 -0.21
C ILE A 51 -0.95 20.78 0.39
N ALA A 52 -1.87 21.10 1.30
CA ALA A 52 -2.77 20.11 1.90
C ALA A 52 -3.62 19.37 0.85
N ALA A 53 -4.11 20.09 -0.16
CA ALA A 53 -4.87 19.52 -1.27
C ALA A 53 -4.03 18.57 -2.14
N VAL A 54 -2.78 18.94 -2.48
CA VAL A 54 -1.87 18.08 -3.27
C VAL A 54 -1.58 16.78 -2.53
N PHE A 55 -1.23 16.83 -1.25
CA PHE A 55 -0.95 15.63 -0.47
C PHE A 55 -2.18 14.74 -0.28
N SER A 56 -3.34 15.33 -0.02
CA SER A 56 -4.58 14.58 0.12
C SER A 56 -4.98 13.88 -1.19
N SER A 57 -4.82 14.55 -2.33
CA SER A 57 -5.04 13.96 -3.66
C SER A 57 -4.06 12.83 -3.96
N TYR A 58 -2.78 13.01 -3.62
CA TYR A 58 -1.77 11.96 -3.78
C TYR A 58 -2.10 10.73 -2.93
N ALA A 59 -2.51 10.92 -1.68
CA ALA A 59 -2.92 9.84 -0.80
C ALA A 59 -4.11 9.04 -1.38
N GLN A 60 -5.11 9.72 -1.96
CA GLN A 60 -6.25 9.04 -2.59
C GLN A 60 -5.82 8.18 -3.80
N GLN A 61 -4.94 8.72 -4.65
CA GLN A 61 -4.39 7.98 -5.80
C GLN A 61 -3.56 6.78 -5.35
N TYR A 62 -2.74 6.95 -4.31
CA TYR A 62 -1.97 5.87 -3.70
C TYR A 62 -2.87 4.77 -3.16
N GLN A 63 -3.96 5.11 -2.45
CA GLN A 63 -4.90 4.13 -1.92
C GLN A 63 -5.61 3.35 -3.04
N ALA A 64 -5.99 4.03 -4.13
CA ALA A 64 -6.58 3.36 -5.29
C ALA A 64 -5.60 2.37 -5.95
N LEU A 65 -4.32 2.76 -6.09
CA LEU A 65 -3.28 1.88 -6.61
C LEU A 65 -3.01 0.70 -5.66
N SER A 66 -2.93 0.97 -4.36
CA SER A 66 -2.70 -0.05 -3.33
C SER A 66 -3.79 -1.11 -3.33
N ALA A 67 -5.06 -0.71 -3.50
CA ALA A 67 -6.18 -1.64 -3.66
C ALA A 67 -6.07 -2.51 -4.92
N GLN A 68 -5.61 -1.96 -6.05
CA GLN A 68 -5.35 -2.75 -7.27
C GLN A 68 -4.24 -3.77 -7.06
N VAL A 69 -3.16 -3.35 -6.40
CA VAL A 69 -2.01 -4.22 -6.12
C VAL A 69 -2.37 -5.34 -5.15
N ALA A 70 -3.19 -5.06 -4.13
CA ALA A 70 -3.69 -6.08 -3.20
C ALA A 70 -4.50 -7.17 -3.92
N ALA A 71 -5.26 -6.82 -4.97
CA ALA A 71 -6.03 -7.77 -5.76
C ALA A 71 -5.18 -8.72 -6.63
N VAL A 72 -3.89 -8.41 -6.84
CA VAL A 72 -2.95 -9.27 -7.59
C VAL A 72 -2.20 -10.23 -6.67
N GLN A 73 -2.09 -9.89 -5.38
CA GLN A 73 -1.35 -10.66 -4.38
C GLN A 73 -2.24 -11.59 -3.53
N GLY A 74 -3.56 -11.57 -3.75
CA GLY A 74 -4.57 -12.40 -3.08
C GLY A 74 -5.13 -13.50 -3.95
#